data_AF-A0A7Y7N2X1-F1
#
_entry.id   AF-A0A7Y7N2X1-F1
#
_cell.length_a   1.000
_cell.length_b   1.000
_cell.length_c   1.000
_cell.angle_alpha   90.00
_cell.angle_beta   90.00
_cell.angle_gamma   90.00
#
_symmetry.space_group_name_H-M   'P 1'
#
loop_
_entity.id
_entity.type
_entity.pdbx_description
1 polymer ?
#
loop_
_entity_poly.entity_id
_entity_poly.type
_entity_poly.pdbx_seq_one_letter_code
_entity_poly.pdbx_strand_id
1 'polypeptide(L)' 'MQVSDPIHLPCPDMLGMVDPKPELRERSIHLIEQLREKHGLSKRSKRKARPMNYVCTNHSCTGL' A
#
# COMPACT_ATOMS: atom_id res chain seq x y z
N MET A 1 21.71 -3.73 18.23
CA MET A 1 22.27 -3.40 16.90
C MET A 1 23.09 -2.13 17.07
N GLN A 2 24.41 -2.22 16.92
CA GLN A 2 25.28 -1.05 17.03
C GLN A 2 25.49 -0.51 15.62
N VAL A 3 24.87 0.63 15.33
CA VAL A 3 24.89 1.25 14.01
C VAL A 3 26.25 1.97 13.85
N SER A 4 27.00 1.62 12.81
CA SER A 4 28.39 2.07 12.60
C SER A 4 28.51 3.48 12.02
N ASP A 5 27.47 3.98 11.35
CA ASP A 5 27.48 5.28 10.67
C ASP A 5 26.16 6.02 10.92
N PRO A 6 26.18 7.32 11.31
CA PRO A 6 24.98 8.12 11.53
C PRO A 6 24.01 8.20 10.35
N ILE A 7 24.45 7.91 9.12
CA ILE A 7 23.57 7.88 7.93
C ILE A 7 22.53 6.74 8.01
N HIS A 8 22.83 5.67 8.76
CA HIS A 8 21.93 4.54 8.96
C HIS A 8 21.01 4.71 10.18
N LEU A 9 21.10 5.84 10.88
CA LEU A 9 20.14 6.20 11.90
C LEU A 9 18.82 6.60 11.21
N PRO A 10 17.66 6.21 11.77
CA PRO A 10 16.39 6.74 11.32
C PRO A 10 16.44 8.28 11.36
N CYS A 11 15.92 8.92 10.31
CA CYS A 11 15.93 10.37 10.21
C CYS A 11 15.33 11.01 11.49
N PRO A 12 15.96 12.05 12.06
CA PRO A 12 15.49 12.69 13.29
C PRO A 12 14.06 13.25 13.17
N ASP A 13 13.61 13.55 11.94
CA ASP A 13 12.26 14.03 11.62
C ASP A 13 11.15 12.95 11.65
N MET A 14 11.50 11.68 11.86
CA MET A 14 10.51 10.59 11.96
C MET A 14 9.93 10.42 13.36
N LEU A 15 10.31 11.25 14.34
CA LEU A 15 9.77 11.21 15.71
C LEU A 15 8.23 11.35 15.74
N GLY A 16 7.64 12.12 14.84
CA GLY A 16 6.18 12.27 14.70
C GLY A 16 5.46 11.04 14.14
N MET A 17 6.20 10.02 13.66
CA MET A 17 5.66 8.78 13.11
C MET A 17 5.70 7.62 14.12
N VAL A 18 6.37 7.79 15.27
CA VAL A 18 6.50 6.74 16.30
C VAL A 18 5.19 6.55 17.05
N ASP A 19 4.50 7.64 17.38
CA ASP A 19 3.20 7.60 18.06
C ASP A 19 2.28 8.75 17.61
N PRO A 20 1.76 8.70 16.36
CA PRO A 20 0.89 9.74 15.86
C PRO A 20 -0.47 9.69 16.57
N LYS A 21 -0.93 10.84 17.08
CA LYS A 21 -2.28 10.96 17.67
C LYS A 21 -3.34 10.43 16.69
N PRO A 22 -4.23 9.51 17.13
CA PRO A 22 -5.16 8.82 16.22
C PRO A 22 -6.08 9.78 15.47
N GLU A 23 -6.55 10.84 16.14
CA GLU A 23 -7.40 11.87 15.54
C GLU A 23 -6.72 12.61 14.38
N LEU A 24 -5.44 12.94 14.52
CA LEU A 24 -4.68 13.62 13.46
C LEU A 24 -4.43 12.67 12.29
N ARG A 25 -4.22 11.38 12.59
CA ARG A 25 -4.08 10.34 11.57
C ARG A 25 -5.35 10.23 10.74
N GLU A 26 -6.52 10.10 11.37
CA GLU A 26 -7.81 10.00 10.69
C GLU A 26 -8.09 11.25 9.82
N ARG A 27 -7.86 12.46 10.35
CA ARG A 27 -7.99 13.70 9.59
C ARG A 27 -7.07 13.73 8.37
N SER A 28 -5.81 13.32 8.53
CA SER A 28 -4.85 13.30 7.42
C SER A 28 -5.25 12.31 6.32
N ILE A 29 -5.78 11.13 6.69
CA ILE A 29 -6.31 10.14 5.74
C ILE A 29 -7.46 10.77 4.94
N HIS A 30 -8.41 11.41 5.61
CA HIS A 30 -9.54 12.05 4.95
C HIS A 30 -9.11 13.16 3.98
N LEU A 31 -8.17 14.02 4.40
CA LEU A 31 -7.63 15.08 3.53
C LEU A 31 -6.92 14.51 2.29
N ILE A 32 -6.16 13.43 2.46
CA ILE A 32 -5.48 12.76 1.33
C ILE A 32 -6.51 12.18 0.36
N GLU A 33 -7.61 11.62 0.84
CA GLU A 33 -8.69 11.12 -0.01
C GLU A 33 -9.34 12.25 -0.83
N GLN A 34 -9.68 13.37 -0.19
CA GLN A 34 -10.22 14.55 -0.88
C GLN A 34 -9.25 15.10 -1.94
N LEU A 35 -7.95 15.18 -1.63
CA LEU A 35 -6.93 15.63 -2.58
C LEU A 35 -6.83 14.67 -3.78
N ARG A 36 -6.84 13.36 -3.53
CA ARG A 36 -6.81 12.36 -4.61
C ARG A 36 -8.02 12.47 -5.52
N GLU A 37 -9.20 12.69 -4.96
CA GLU A 37 -10.42 12.90 -5.73
C GLU A 37 -10.33 14.17 -6.58
N LYS A 38 -9.96 15.31 -5.98
CA LYS A 38 -9.78 16.59 -6.68
C LYS A 38 -8.81 16.50 -7.86
N HIS A 39 -7.73 15.73 -7.71
CA HIS A 39 -6.70 15.59 -8.73
C HIS A 39 -6.91 14.38 -9.66
N GLY A 40 -8.04 13.67 -9.57
CA GLY A 40 -8.31 12.50 -10.41
C GLY A 40 -7.39 11.32 -10.17
N LEU A 41 -6.65 11.30 -9.04
CA LEU A 41 -5.75 10.23 -8.61
C LEU A 41 -6.49 9.09 -7.88
N SER A 42 -7.79 8.97 -8.11
CA SER A 42 -8.59 7.89 -7.56
C SER A 42 -7.97 6.53 -7.89
N LYS A 43 -7.95 5.63 -6.91
CA LYS A 43 -7.42 4.27 -7.13
C LYS A 43 -8.29 3.61 -8.20
N ARG A 44 -7.67 3.18 -9.31
CA ARG A 44 -8.35 2.36 -10.31
C ARG A 44 -8.99 1.17 -9.60
N SER A 45 -10.23 0.85 -9.96
CA SER A 45 -10.87 -0.34 -9.41
C SER A 45 -9.97 -1.55 -9.72
N LYS A 46 -9.70 -2.37 -8.70
CA LYS A 46 -8.98 -3.61 -8.92
C LYS A 46 -9.84 -4.43 -9.88
N ARG A 47 -9.26 -4.89 -10.98
CA ARG A 47 -9.95 -5.82 -11.87
C ARG A 47 -10.36 -7.03 -11.04
N LYS A 48 -11.61 -7.47 -11.16
CA LYS A 48 -12.05 -8.73 -10.56
C LYS A 48 -11.11 -9.82 -11.06
N ALA A 49 -10.49 -10.55 -10.14
CA ALA A 49 -9.66 -11.70 -10.51
C ALA A 49 -10.55 -12.67 -11.29
N ARG A 50 -10.09 -13.09 -12.47
CA ARG A 50 -10.78 -14.14 -13.21
C ARG A 50 -10.53 -15.47 -12.48
N PRO A 51 -11.57 -16.28 -12.21
CA PRO A 51 -11.36 -17.60 -11.64
C PRO A 51 -10.48 -18.40 -12.59
N MET A 52 -9.39 -18.98 -12.06
CA MET A 52 -8.50 -19.86 -12.79
C MET A 52 -9.09 -21.27 -12.81
N ASN A 53 -10.10 -21.47 -13.63
CA ASN A 53 -10.65 -22.80 -13.89
C ASN A 53 -9.75 -23.46 -14.94
N TYR A 54 -8.86 -24.36 -14.50
CA TYR A 54 -8.02 -25.15 -15.40
C TYR A 54 -8.43 -26.62 -15.35
N VAL A 55 -8.45 -27.26 -16.51
CA VAL A 55 -8.47 -28.72 -16.62
C VAL A 55 -7.08 -29.16 -17.05
N CYS A 56 -6.41 -29.91 -16.18
CA CYS A 56 -5.10 -30.48 -16.46
C CYS A 56 -5.23 -31.89 -17.03
N THR A 57 -4.50 -32.13 -18.11
CA THR A 57 -4.22 -33.44 -18.70
C THR A 57 -2.73 -33.76 -18.51
N ASN A 58 -2.31 -34.99 -18.79
CA ASN A 58 -0.91 -35.42 -18.67
C ASN A 58 0.08 -34.60 -19.53
N HIS A 59 -0.42 -33.85 -20.51
CA HIS A 59 0.40 -33.11 -21.47
C HIS A 59 0.21 -31.59 -21.40
N SER A 60 -0.90 -31.09 -20.84
CA SER A 60 -1.15 -29.65 -20.72
C SER A 60 -2.29 -29.31 -19.75
N CYS A 61 -2.28 -28.10 -19.20
CA CYS A 61 -3.43 -27.51 -18.53
C CYS A 61 -4.06 -26.45 -19.43
N THR A 62 -5.35 -26.58 -19.70
CA THR A 62 -6.12 -25.61 -20.51
C THR A 62 -7.18 -24.94 -19.64
N GLY A 63 -7.41 -23.64 -19.88
CA GLY A 63 -8.47 -22.90 -19.18
C GLY A 63 -9.84 -23.34 -19.70
N LEU A 64 -10.79 -23.54 -18.78
CA LEU A 64 -12.22 -23.72 -19.09
C LEU A 64 -12.85 -22.42 -19.57
#